data_AF-A0A0G1CBG9-F1
#
_entry.id   AF-A0A0G1CBG9-F1
#
_cell.length_a   1.000
_cell.length_b   1.000
_cell.length_c   1.000
_cell.angle_alpha   90.00
_cell.angle_beta   90.00
_cell.angle_gamma   90.00
#
_symmetry.space_group_name_H-M   'P 1'
#
loop_
_entity.id
_entity.type
_entity.pdbx_description
1 polymer ?
#
loop_
_entity_poly.entity_id
_entity_poly.type
_entity_poly.pdbx_seq_one_letter_code
_entity_poly.pdbx_strand_id
1 'polypeptide(L)'
;MNPQIASGVTGATPIWRSIMSEILSGKSSEEFAKPDNVTALIIDAFGGGLPCRDFPTRSEFFIKGTEPTRDCLVQKNLDGKEYFVFAEFDPVSTDGRNRWQDGINAWVAGQADPKYRPPSELLNEPTKNPDDINVVINKPDNHSQVDYSFETEASVETGRKITKVEFFVDGSPKASKSGDGPYKFNFTFAESNKGKHKIKVRVKNEADKEAEREIEISVGEPWSD
;
A
#
# COMPACT_ATOMS: atom_id res chain seq x y z
N MET A 1 40.58 -2.26 -0.45
CA MET A 1 39.94 -2.28 0.89
C MET A 1 39.59 -3.74 1.18
N ASN A 2 40.06 -4.33 2.30
CA ASN A 2 39.85 -5.75 2.59
C ASN A 2 38.41 -5.96 3.09
N PRO A 3 37.57 -6.77 2.41
CA PRO A 3 36.18 -7.01 2.82
C PRO A 3 36.03 -7.71 4.19
N GLN A 4 37.12 -8.22 4.77
CA GLN A 4 37.13 -8.76 6.14
C GLN A 4 37.23 -7.70 7.24
N ILE A 5 37.46 -6.43 6.89
CA ILE A 5 37.49 -5.32 7.85
C ILE A 5 36.17 -4.55 7.71
N ALA A 6 35.10 -5.12 8.24
CA ALA A 6 33.84 -4.39 8.42
C ALA A 6 34.02 -3.39 9.57
N SER A 7 34.39 -2.15 9.22
CA SER A 7 34.82 -1.07 10.13
C SER A 7 34.00 -0.95 11.44
N GLY A 8 32.68 -1.13 11.35
CA GLY A 8 31.79 -1.09 12.53
C GLY A 8 32.00 -2.25 13.51
N VAL A 9 32.01 -3.48 13.03
CA VAL A 9 32.05 -4.69 13.88
C VAL A 9 33.46 -4.99 14.38
N THR A 10 34.49 -4.77 13.56
CA THR A 10 35.88 -5.11 13.91
C THR A 10 36.66 -3.94 14.50
N GLY A 11 36.18 -2.70 14.36
CA GLY A 11 36.85 -1.49 14.86
C GLY A 11 36.11 -0.81 16.00
N ALA A 12 34.93 -0.24 15.70
CA ALA A 12 34.18 0.57 16.67
C ALA A 12 33.50 -0.26 17.78
N THR A 13 32.91 -1.40 17.43
CA THR A 13 32.14 -2.24 18.38
C THR A 13 33.00 -2.76 19.54
N PRO A 14 34.25 -3.25 19.35
CA PRO A 14 35.10 -3.68 20.45
C PRO A 14 35.45 -2.53 21.42
N ILE A 15 35.68 -1.33 20.91
CA ILE A 15 35.96 -0.14 21.73
C ILE A 15 34.71 0.22 22.55
N TRP A 16 33.55 0.34 21.90
CA TRP A 16 32.27 0.61 22.58
C TRP A 16 31.96 -0.43 23.65
N ARG A 17 32.11 -1.72 23.34
CA ARG A 17 31.88 -2.82 24.29
C ARG A 17 32.77 -2.68 25.52
N SER A 18 34.05 -2.36 25.34
CA SER A 18 35.01 -2.22 26.44
C SER A 18 34.61 -1.08 27.38
N ILE A 19 34.27 0.08 26.82
CA ILE A 19 33.82 1.26 27.58
C ILE A 19 32.50 0.98 28.30
N MET A 20 31.50 0.44 27.60
CA MET A 20 30.18 0.19 28.18
C MET A 20 30.20 -0.90 29.25
N SER A 21 31.03 -1.94 29.09
CA SER A 21 31.17 -2.98 30.12
C SER A 21 31.70 -2.41 31.43
N GLU A 22 32.65 -1.47 31.36
CA GLU A 22 33.19 -0.78 32.55
C GLU A 22 32.15 0.15 33.17
N ILE A 23 31.51 1.02 32.37
CA ILE A 23 30.55 2.01 32.87
C ILE A 23 29.28 1.35 33.43
N LEU A 24 28.84 0.23 32.87
CA LEU A 24 27.66 -0.50 33.33
C LEU A 24 27.96 -1.51 34.44
N SER A 25 29.23 -1.71 34.80
CA SER A 25 29.63 -2.64 35.87
C SER A 25 28.95 -2.25 37.19
N GLY A 26 28.25 -3.20 37.81
CA GLY A 26 27.52 -2.99 39.05
C GLY A 26 26.23 -2.16 38.94
N LYS A 27 25.83 -1.73 37.73
CA LYS A 27 24.52 -1.10 37.51
C LYS A 27 23.45 -2.16 37.28
N SER A 28 22.27 -1.98 37.86
CA SER A 28 21.10 -2.81 37.57
C SER A 28 20.57 -2.50 36.17
N SER A 29 19.93 -3.48 35.54
CA SER A 29 19.18 -3.25 34.30
C SER A 29 18.04 -2.25 34.58
N GLU A 30 17.91 -1.24 33.73
CA GLU A 30 16.78 -0.32 33.75
C GLU A 30 15.63 -0.94 32.95
N GLU A 31 14.43 -0.97 33.54
CA GLU A 31 13.23 -1.45 32.86
C GLU A 31 12.62 -0.34 32.01
N PHE A 32 12.23 -0.67 30.77
CA PHE A 32 11.56 0.28 29.89
C PHE A 32 10.08 0.36 30.23
N ALA A 33 9.58 1.56 30.55
CA ALA A 33 8.15 1.80 30.65
C ALA A 33 7.53 1.71 29.25
N LYS A 34 6.70 0.68 29.02
CA LYS A 34 5.98 0.52 27.76
C LYS A 34 5.03 1.71 27.54
N PRO A 35 5.13 2.43 26.41
CA PRO A 35 4.18 3.49 26.08
C PRO A 35 2.74 2.98 25.84
N ASP A 36 1.74 3.77 26.23
CA ASP A 36 0.32 3.41 26.07
C ASP A 36 -0.12 3.24 24.61
N ASN A 37 0.56 3.90 23.67
CA ASN A 37 0.30 3.83 22.24
C ASN A 37 1.03 2.67 21.54
N VAL A 38 1.71 1.79 22.28
CA VAL A 38 2.40 0.60 21.75
C VAL A 38 1.62 -0.66 22.12
N THR A 39 1.51 -1.59 21.18
CA THR A 39 0.95 -2.92 21.40
C THR A 39 1.94 -3.99 20.92
N ALA A 40 1.81 -5.21 21.45
CA ALA A 40 2.61 -6.36 21.01
C ALA A 40 1.67 -7.39 20.39
N LEU A 41 2.03 -7.91 19.22
CA LEU A 41 1.28 -8.96 18.54
C LEU A 41 2.19 -10.14 18.21
N ILE A 42 1.59 -11.32 18.14
CA ILE A 42 2.22 -12.49 17.52
C ILE A 42 2.01 -12.38 16.02
N ILE A 43 3.12 -12.31 15.28
CA ILE A 43 3.15 -12.19 13.82
C ILE A 43 3.87 -13.38 13.20
N ASP A 44 3.72 -13.53 11.89
CA ASP A 44 4.54 -14.44 11.12
C ASP A 44 6.02 -14.03 11.17
N ALA A 45 6.91 -14.98 11.49
CA ALA A 45 8.33 -14.66 11.71
C ALA A 45 9.08 -14.27 10.42
N PHE A 46 8.55 -14.62 9.24
CA PHE A 46 9.22 -14.42 7.96
C PHE A 46 8.60 -13.29 7.13
N GLY A 47 7.28 -13.33 6.94
CA GLY A 47 6.53 -12.38 6.11
C GLY A 47 6.01 -11.16 6.87
N GLY A 48 6.07 -11.13 8.20
CA GLY A 48 5.72 -9.96 9.01
C GLY A 48 4.22 -9.62 9.10
N GLY A 49 3.36 -10.35 8.40
CA GLY A 49 1.90 -10.26 8.52
C GLY A 49 1.35 -11.03 9.73
N LEU A 50 0.02 -11.19 9.79
CA LEU A 50 -0.57 -12.10 10.78
C LEU A 50 -0.08 -13.54 10.55
N PRO A 51 -0.04 -14.39 11.61
CA PRO A 51 0.56 -15.72 11.55
C PRO A 51 0.12 -16.58 10.35
N CYS A 52 1.08 -17.12 9.62
CA CYS A 52 0.84 -18.12 8.59
C CYS A 52 0.63 -19.50 9.22
N ARG A 53 -0.12 -20.37 8.54
CA ARG A 53 -0.38 -21.72 9.01
C ARG A 53 0.90 -22.55 8.92
N ASP A 54 1.26 -23.23 10.00
CA ASP A 54 2.41 -24.14 10.07
C ASP A 54 3.79 -23.44 9.95
N PHE A 55 3.87 -22.12 10.18
CA PHE A 55 5.11 -21.33 10.17
C PHE A 55 5.51 -20.84 11.57
N PRO A 56 6.82 -20.60 11.80
CA PRO A 56 7.28 -19.97 13.04
C PRO A 56 6.65 -18.59 13.22
N THR A 57 6.30 -18.28 14.47
CA THR A 57 5.79 -16.97 14.86
C THR A 57 6.78 -16.25 15.75
N ARG A 58 6.65 -14.93 15.84
CA ARG A 58 7.41 -14.11 16.79
C ARG A 58 6.54 -13.00 17.37
N SER A 59 6.90 -12.51 18.55
CA SER A 59 6.29 -11.29 19.09
C SER A 59 6.96 -10.06 18.47
N GLU A 60 6.17 -9.06 18.10
CA GLU A 60 6.66 -7.78 17.59
C GLU A 60 5.85 -6.61 18.14
N PHE A 61 6.49 -5.45 18.31
CA PHE A 61 5.84 -4.23 18.81
C PHE A 61 5.37 -3.32 17.67
N PHE A 62 4.17 -2.78 17.82
CA PHE A 62 3.54 -1.86 16.86
C PHE A 62 3.00 -0.63 17.55
N ILE A 63 2.98 0.50 16.84
CA ILE A 63 2.14 1.64 17.22
C ILE A 63 0.67 1.22 16.98
N LYS A 64 -0.21 1.54 17.92
CA LYS A 64 -1.65 1.25 17.77
C LYS A 64 -2.18 1.84 16.45
N GLY A 65 -2.87 1.02 15.66
CA GLY A 65 -3.38 1.34 14.34
C GLY A 65 -2.44 1.07 13.16
N THR A 66 -1.19 0.67 13.41
CA THR A 66 -0.22 0.29 12.37
C THR A 66 0.08 -1.21 12.36
N GLU A 67 -0.70 -1.99 13.09
CA GLU A 67 -0.48 -3.43 13.19
C GLU A 67 -0.85 -4.11 11.88
N PRO A 68 -0.22 -5.25 11.52
CA PRO A 68 -0.63 -6.00 10.36
C PRO A 68 -2.08 -6.46 10.55
N THR A 69 -2.94 -6.07 9.61
CA THR A 69 -4.36 -6.45 9.56
C THR A 69 -4.65 -7.52 8.52
N ARG A 70 -3.72 -7.72 7.58
CA ARG A 70 -3.81 -8.75 6.56
C ARG A 70 -3.36 -10.09 7.13
N ASP A 71 -4.17 -11.12 6.87
CA ASP A 71 -3.77 -12.51 7.05
C ASP A 71 -2.51 -12.83 6.25
N CYS A 72 -1.92 -13.99 6.52
CA CYS A 72 -0.67 -14.45 5.95
C CYS A 72 -0.36 -13.91 4.53
N LEU A 73 0.71 -13.12 4.46
CA LEU A 73 1.11 -12.43 3.23
C LEU A 73 1.74 -13.41 2.21
N VAL A 74 2.47 -14.40 2.72
CA VAL A 74 3.28 -15.31 1.90
C VAL A 74 2.49 -16.55 1.45
N GLN A 75 1.69 -17.16 2.31
CA GLN A 75 0.95 -18.39 2.02
C GLN A 75 -0.39 -18.05 1.36
N LYS A 76 -0.63 -18.58 0.16
CA LYS A 76 -1.89 -18.46 -0.57
C LYS A 76 -2.41 -19.84 -0.95
N ASN A 77 -3.73 -19.97 -1.00
CA ASN A 77 -4.40 -21.18 -1.46
C ASN A 77 -5.08 -20.91 -2.80
N LEU A 78 -4.89 -21.82 -3.75
CA LEU A 78 -5.54 -21.81 -5.05
C LEU A 78 -5.91 -23.25 -5.42
N ASP A 79 -7.19 -23.48 -5.69
CA ASP A 79 -7.75 -24.81 -6.00
C ASP A 79 -7.37 -25.91 -4.98
N GLY A 80 -7.34 -25.55 -3.69
CA GLY A 80 -6.97 -26.46 -2.60
C GLY A 80 -5.48 -26.80 -2.53
N LYS A 81 -4.64 -26.16 -3.37
CA LYS A 81 -3.18 -26.23 -3.29
C LYS A 81 -2.62 -24.98 -2.64
N GLU A 82 -1.63 -25.19 -1.80
CA GLU A 82 -0.93 -24.13 -1.11
C GLU A 82 0.31 -23.70 -1.88
N TYR A 83 0.57 -22.39 -1.89
CA TYR A 83 1.73 -21.79 -2.52
C TYR A 83 2.35 -20.71 -1.62
N PHE A 84 3.66 -20.53 -1.77
CA PHE A 84 4.39 -19.40 -1.22
C PHE A 84 4.57 -18.34 -2.32
N VAL A 85 4.01 -17.18 -2.08
CA VAL A 85 3.97 -16.06 -3.01
C VAL A 85 4.88 -14.97 -2.47
N PHE A 86 5.96 -14.72 -3.20
CA PHE A 86 6.91 -13.65 -2.94
C PHE A 86 6.91 -12.72 -4.16
N ALA A 87 6.12 -11.66 -4.07
CA ALA A 87 6.03 -10.64 -5.09
C ALA A 87 6.26 -9.28 -4.44
N GLU A 88 7.19 -8.53 -5.00
CA GLU A 88 7.75 -7.33 -4.38
C GLU A 88 7.98 -6.25 -5.42
N PHE A 89 7.81 -4.98 -5.04
CA PHE A 89 8.12 -3.83 -5.87
C PHE A 89 9.51 -3.29 -5.52
N ASP A 90 10.28 -2.85 -6.51
CA ASP A 90 11.58 -2.18 -6.29
C ASP A 90 11.38 -0.64 -6.30
N PRO A 91 11.22 0.01 -5.14
CA PRO A 91 10.91 1.44 -5.06
C PRO A 91 12.08 2.35 -5.43
N VAL A 92 13.28 1.80 -5.59
CA VAL A 92 14.50 2.56 -5.93
C VAL A 92 14.96 2.30 -7.35
N SER A 93 14.21 1.50 -8.12
CA SER A 93 14.48 1.30 -9.54
C SER A 93 14.23 2.58 -10.33
N THR A 94 15.27 3.07 -10.99
CA THR A 94 15.18 4.26 -11.86
C THR A 94 15.08 3.91 -13.35
N ASP A 95 15.22 2.64 -13.70
CA ASP A 95 15.25 2.14 -15.08
C ASP A 95 14.08 1.20 -15.39
N GLY A 96 13.11 1.09 -14.49
CA GLY A 96 11.94 0.22 -14.62
C GLY A 96 12.23 -1.26 -14.40
N ARG A 97 13.48 -1.64 -14.12
CA ARG A 97 13.84 -3.03 -13.81
C ARG A 97 13.69 -3.29 -12.31
N ASN A 98 12.83 -4.25 -11.97
CA ASN A 98 12.62 -4.67 -10.58
C ASN A 98 13.69 -5.69 -10.14
N ARG A 99 14.79 -5.19 -9.56
CA ARG A 99 15.93 -6.05 -9.17
C ARG A 99 15.61 -6.90 -7.94
N TRP A 100 14.68 -6.44 -7.12
CA TRP A 100 14.24 -7.16 -5.92
C TRP A 100 13.50 -8.43 -6.34
N GLN A 101 12.56 -8.30 -7.28
CA GLN A 101 11.87 -9.44 -7.86
C GLN A 101 12.83 -10.37 -8.61
N ASP A 102 13.80 -9.84 -9.36
CA ASP A 102 14.84 -10.67 -10.01
C ASP A 102 15.60 -11.54 -8.99
N GLY A 103 15.98 -10.97 -7.85
CA GLY A 103 16.66 -11.68 -6.77
C GLY A 103 15.78 -12.77 -6.14
N ILE A 104 14.51 -12.45 -5.88
CA ILE A 104 13.52 -13.41 -5.37
C ILE A 104 13.34 -14.56 -6.37
N ASN A 105 13.16 -14.26 -7.65
CA ASN A 105 13.00 -15.26 -8.71
C ASN A 105 14.21 -16.19 -8.80
N ALA A 106 15.42 -15.63 -8.74
CA ALA A 106 16.66 -16.42 -8.76
C ALA A 106 16.77 -17.33 -7.52
N TRP A 107 16.38 -16.85 -6.34
CA TRP A 107 16.35 -17.65 -5.12
C TRP A 107 15.29 -18.76 -5.16
N VAL A 108 14.07 -18.44 -5.65
CA VAL A 108 12.96 -19.40 -5.85
C VAL A 108 13.37 -20.53 -6.80
N ALA A 109 14.13 -20.23 -7.84
CA ALA A 109 14.60 -21.23 -8.80
C ALA A 109 15.42 -22.35 -8.13
N GLY A 110 16.12 -22.04 -7.03
CA GLY A 110 16.89 -22.99 -6.23
C GLY A 110 16.06 -23.82 -5.23
N GLN A 111 14.76 -23.51 -5.05
CA GLN A 111 13.92 -24.22 -4.07
C GLN A 111 13.41 -25.55 -4.63
N ALA A 112 13.54 -26.62 -3.86
CA ALA A 112 13.08 -27.95 -4.26
C ALA A 112 11.55 -28.12 -4.12
N ASP A 113 10.94 -27.44 -3.14
CA ASP A 113 9.50 -27.56 -2.88
C ASP A 113 8.68 -26.85 -3.97
N PRO A 114 7.72 -27.53 -4.63
CA PRO A 114 6.86 -26.93 -5.65
C PRO A 114 5.98 -25.78 -5.14
N LYS A 115 5.74 -25.66 -3.82
CA LYS A 115 4.97 -24.54 -3.25
C LYS A 115 5.59 -23.17 -3.56
N TYR A 116 6.91 -23.09 -3.76
CA TYR A 116 7.61 -21.87 -4.16
C TYR A 116 7.38 -21.46 -5.62
N ARG A 117 6.65 -22.26 -6.41
CA ARG A 117 6.33 -21.99 -7.82
C ARG A 117 4.84 -21.71 -7.98
N PRO A 118 4.32 -20.59 -7.44
CA PRO A 118 2.92 -20.23 -7.58
C PRO A 118 2.54 -20.00 -9.05
N PRO A 119 1.27 -20.31 -9.43
CA PRO A 119 0.71 -19.87 -10.70
C PRO A 119 0.75 -18.34 -10.85
N SER A 120 0.86 -17.86 -12.09
CA SER A 120 1.01 -16.43 -12.40
C SER A 120 -0.12 -15.55 -11.87
N GLU A 121 -1.33 -16.10 -11.75
CA GLU A 121 -2.48 -15.41 -11.17
C GLU A 121 -2.29 -15.03 -9.69
N LEU A 122 -1.47 -15.77 -8.94
CA LEU A 122 -1.12 -15.44 -7.56
C LEU A 122 0.02 -14.42 -7.47
N LEU A 123 0.77 -14.17 -8.55
CA LEU A 123 1.92 -13.25 -8.60
C LEU A 123 1.52 -11.80 -8.95
N ASN A 124 0.23 -11.48 -8.98
CA ASN A 124 -0.30 -10.19 -9.45
C ASN A 124 -0.18 -9.03 -8.42
N GLU A 125 0.34 -9.27 -7.21
CA GLU A 125 0.41 -8.29 -6.11
C GLU A 125 1.85 -8.04 -5.64
N PRO A 126 2.39 -6.81 -5.63
CA PRO A 126 2.22 -5.76 -6.62
C PRO A 126 3.51 -5.66 -7.46
N THR A 127 3.40 -5.93 -8.76
CA THR A 127 4.47 -5.55 -9.72
C THR A 127 4.53 -4.03 -9.95
N LYS A 128 3.65 -3.27 -9.27
CA LYS A 128 3.53 -1.83 -9.29
C LYS A 128 3.83 -1.26 -7.92
N ASN A 129 4.16 0.02 -7.85
CA ASN A 129 4.37 0.67 -6.57
C ASN A 129 3.08 0.61 -5.75
N PRO A 130 3.07 0.05 -4.53
CA PRO A 130 1.86 0.03 -3.71
C PRO A 130 1.35 1.45 -3.40
N ASP A 131 2.25 2.43 -3.40
CA ASP A 131 1.95 3.84 -3.21
C ASP A 131 1.30 4.51 -4.43
N ASP A 132 1.36 3.89 -5.61
CA ASP A 132 0.68 4.41 -6.80
C ASP A 132 -0.84 4.32 -6.60
N ILE A 133 -1.52 5.36 -7.08
CA ILE A 133 -2.97 5.46 -7.04
C ILE A 133 -3.44 5.77 -8.47
N ASN A 134 -4.20 4.85 -9.06
CA ASN A 134 -4.87 5.06 -10.34
C ASN A 134 -6.37 5.33 -10.10
N VAL A 135 -6.84 6.50 -10.53
CA VAL A 135 -8.24 6.91 -10.36
C VAL A 135 -8.93 6.90 -11.72
N VAL A 136 -10.00 6.12 -11.84
CA VAL A 136 -10.83 6.01 -13.04
C VAL A 136 -12.22 6.54 -12.73
N ILE A 137 -12.69 7.53 -13.50
CA ILE A 137 -14.09 7.94 -13.49
C ILE A 137 -14.79 7.09 -14.53
N ASN A 138 -15.61 6.14 -14.09
CA ASN A 138 -16.35 5.20 -14.95
C ASN A 138 -17.61 5.84 -15.53
N LYS A 139 -18.21 6.77 -14.79
CA LYS A 139 -19.37 7.57 -15.22
C LYS A 139 -19.34 8.95 -14.59
N PRO A 140 -19.83 9.99 -15.28
CA PRO A 140 -20.09 10.01 -16.72
C PRO A 140 -18.80 9.92 -17.55
N ASP A 141 -18.91 9.69 -18.87
CA ASP A 141 -17.75 9.67 -19.77
C ASP A 141 -17.22 11.09 -20.00
N ASN A 142 -15.92 11.21 -20.26
CA ASN A 142 -15.33 12.50 -20.64
C ASN A 142 -15.95 13.01 -21.96
N HIS A 143 -16.28 14.29 -22.01
CA HIS A 143 -16.95 14.97 -23.12
C HIS A 143 -18.35 14.41 -23.45
N SER A 144 -19.05 13.84 -22.45
CA SER A 144 -20.44 13.40 -22.61
C SER A 144 -21.45 14.47 -22.24
N GLN A 145 -22.65 14.35 -22.81
CA GLN A 145 -23.83 15.07 -22.32
C GLN A 145 -24.47 14.29 -21.17
N VAL A 146 -24.84 15.00 -20.11
CA VAL A 146 -25.63 14.45 -18.99
C VAL A 146 -26.86 15.31 -18.72
N ASP A 147 -27.85 14.72 -18.04
CA ASP A 147 -28.98 15.45 -17.48
C ASP A 147 -28.54 16.34 -16.31
N TYR A 148 -29.41 17.26 -15.87
CA TYR A 148 -29.14 18.11 -14.70
C TYR A 148 -28.88 17.31 -13.42
N SER A 149 -29.41 16.09 -13.32
CA SER A 149 -29.13 15.16 -12.23
C SER A 149 -28.44 13.92 -12.77
N PHE A 150 -27.25 13.61 -12.25
CA PHE A 150 -26.48 12.45 -12.67
C PHE A 150 -25.66 11.86 -11.53
N GLU A 151 -25.26 10.59 -11.70
CA GLU A 151 -24.33 9.88 -10.82
C GLU A 151 -22.91 9.96 -11.40
N THR A 152 -21.96 10.31 -10.55
CA THR A 152 -20.54 10.08 -10.77
C THR A 152 -20.14 8.77 -10.09
N GLU A 153 -19.53 7.86 -10.85
CA GLU A 153 -19.01 6.58 -10.38
C GLU A 153 -17.52 6.50 -10.66
N ALA A 154 -16.72 6.25 -9.62
CA ALA A 154 -15.27 6.16 -9.72
C ALA A 154 -14.73 4.86 -9.09
N SER A 155 -13.73 4.28 -9.76
CA SER A 155 -12.92 3.17 -9.28
C SER A 155 -11.51 3.66 -8.97
N VAL A 156 -10.89 3.03 -7.97
CA VAL A 156 -9.51 3.34 -7.58
C VAL A 156 -8.73 2.04 -7.51
N GLU A 157 -7.56 2.00 -8.14
CA GLU A 157 -6.60 0.92 -8.01
C GLU A 157 -5.38 1.44 -7.24
N THR A 158 -5.08 0.83 -6.10
CA THR A 158 -3.89 1.12 -5.29
C THR A 158 -3.56 -0.10 -4.42
N GLY A 159 -2.28 -0.28 -4.06
CA GLY A 159 -1.86 -1.35 -3.15
C GLY A 159 -2.11 -1.04 -1.67
N ARG A 160 -2.44 0.21 -1.35
CA ARG A 160 -2.64 0.77 0.00
C ARG A 160 -4.11 0.94 0.32
N LYS A 161 -4.47 0.89 1.61
CA LYS A 161 -5.83 1.21 2.04
C LYS A 161 -6.18 2.67 1.71
N ILE A 162 -7.36 2.89 1.15
CA ILE A 162 -7.86 4.24 0.84
C ILE A 162 -8.43 4.88 2.12
N THR A 163 -7.92 6.05 2.48
CA THR A 163 -8.36 6.79 3.66
C THR A 163 -9.39 7.86 3.31
N LYS A 164 -9.34 8.41 2.09
CA LYS A 164 -10.24 9.50 1.68
C LYS A 164 -10.45 9.51 0.16
N VAL A 165 -11.69 9.73 -0.26
CA VAL A 165 -12.08 10.04 -1.64
C VAL A 165 -12.93 11.30 -1.62
N GLU A 166 -12.66 12.24 -2.50
CA GLU A 166 -13.33 13.54 -2.57
C GLU A 166 -13.84 13.80 -3.98
N PHE A 167 -15.12 14.18 -4.08
CA PHE A 167 -15.77 14.57 -5.32
C PHE A 167 -15.88 16.08 -5.39
N PHE A 168 -15.49 16.65 -6.53
CA PHE A 168 -15.55 18.07 -6.80
C PHE A 168 -16.37 18.32 -8.06
N VAL A 169 -17.11 19.43 -8.05
CA VAL A 169 -17.81 19.98 -9.20
C VAL A 169 -17.34 21.43 -9.35
N ASP A 170 -16.78 21.76 -10.51
CA ASP A 170 -16.18 23.08 -10.81
C ASP A 170 -15.19 23.55 -9.72
N GLY A 171 -14.33 22.63 -9.28
CA GLY A 171 -13.33 22.88 -8.24
C GLY A 171 -13.88 22.97 -6.82
N SER A 172 -15.20 22.97 -6.63
CA SER A 172 -15.83 23.01 -5.31
C SER A 172 -16.04 21.59 -4.75
N PRO A 173 -15.55 21.25 -3.55
CA PRO A 173 -15.78 19.95 -2.95
C PRO A 173 -17.28 19.77 -2.66
N LYS A 174 -17.85 18.63 -3.06
CA LYS A 174 -19.27 18.29 -2.89
C LYS A 174 -19.50 17.10 -2.00
N ALA A 175 -18.60 16.12 -1.99
CA ALA A 175 -18.71 14.94 -1.14
C ALA A 175 -17.35 14.38 -0.75
N SER A 176 -17.30 13.72 0.40
CA SER A 176 -16.16 12.91 0.82
C SER A 176 -16.62 11.52 1.26
N LYS A 177 -15.84 10.49 0.93
CA LYS A 177 -16.05 9.07 1.22
C LYS A 177 -14.76 8.47 1.76
N SER A 178 -14.86 7.30 2.39
CA SER A 178 -13.74 6.49 2.91
C SER A 178 -14.09 5.00 2.84
N GLY A 179 -13.10 4.13 2.92
CA GLY A 179 -13.30 2.68 2.79
C GLY A 179 -13.23 2.20 1.34
N ASP A 180 -13.61 0.95 1.10
CA ASP A 180 -13.46 0.29 -0.20
C ASP A 180 -14.55 0.74 -1.20
N GLY A 181 -14.19 0.82 -2.49
CA GLY A 181 -15.07 1.25 -3.58
C GLY A 181 -16.00 0.15 -4.13
N PRO A 182 -16.76 0.44 -5.20
CA PRO A 182 -16.73 1.66 -6.02
C PRO A 182 -17.34 2.89 -5.33
N TYR A 183 -16.85 4.08 -5.68
CA TYR A 183 -17.28 5.34 -5.09
C TYR A 183 -18.34 6.01 -5.95
N LYS A 184 -19.52 6.25 -5.37
CA LYS A 184 -20.65 6.87 -6.07
C LYS A 184 -21.05 8.19 -5.41
N PHE A 185 -21.39 9.17 -6.24
CA PHE A 185 -21.86 10.48 -5.83
C PHE A 185 -22.91 11.00 -6.80
N ASN A 186 -24.09 11.38 -6.30
CA ASN A 186 -25.14 12.01 -7.10
C ASN A 186 -25.11 13.52 -6.92
N PHE A 187 -25.21 14.26 -8.03
CA PHE A 187 -25.27 15.72 -8.03
C PHE A 187 -26.37 16.23 -8.93
N THR A 188 -27.01 17.33 -8.52
CA THR A 188 -28.06 18.00 -9.29
C THR A 188 -27.68 19.47 -9.50
N PHE A 189 -27.55 19.88 -10.76
CA PHE A 189 -27.37 21.27 -11.17
C PHE A 189 -28.72 22.00 -11.19
N ALA A 190 -28.68 23.30 -10.92
CA ALA A 190 -29.81 24.18 -11.22
C ALA A 190 -29.94 24.37 -12.74
N GLU A 191 -31.17 24.53 -13.25
CA GLU A 191 -31.41 24.70 -14.70
C GLU A 191 -30.68 25.92 -15.30
N SER A 192 -30.40 26.94 -14.49
CA SER A 192 -29.61 28.11 -14.89
C SER A 192 -28.14 27.82 -15.15
N ASN A 193 -27.64 26.65 -14.72
CA ASN A 193 -26.24 26.23 -14.78
C ASN A 193 -26.07 25.10 -15.80
N LYS A 194 -26.60 25.28 -17.00
CA LYS A 194 -26.34 24.38 -18.14
C LYS A 194 -25.02 24.71 -18.83
N GLY A 195 -24.45 23.75 -19.54
CA GLY A 195 -23.21 23.90 -20.30
C GLY A 195 -22.05 23.06 -19.76
N LYS A 196 -20.81 23.44 -20.08
CA LYS A 196 -19.61 22.67 -19.74
C LYS A 196 -19.26 22.78 -18.25
N HIS A 197 -19.03 21.64 -17.60
CA HIS A 197 -18.65 21.54 -16.20
C HIS A 197 -17.51 20.55 -15.99
N LYS A 198 -16.72 20.78 -14.94
CA LYS A 198 -15.60 19.91 -14.54
C LYS A 198 -16.01 19.03 -13.36
N ILE A 199 -15.81 17.72 -13.52
CA ILE A 199 -15.98 16.74 -12.45
C ILE A 199 -14.60 16.19 -12.10
N LYS A 200 -14.21 16.31 -10.84
CA LYS A 200 -12.93 15.82 -10.33
C LYS A 200 -13.13 14.87 -9.17
N VAL A 201 -12.35 13.79 -9.15
CA VAL A 201 -12.23 12.86 -8.04
C VAL A 201 -10.79 12.91 -7.54
N ARG A 202 -10.58 13.21 -6.26
CA ARG A 202 -9.28 13.16 -5.58
C ARG A 202 -9.29 12.05 -4.55
N VAL A 203 -8.20 11.30 -4.46
CA VAL A 203 -8.06 10.15 -3.58
C VAL A 203 -6.79 10.28 -2.76
N LYS A 204 -6.86 9.86 -1.50
CA LYS A 204 -5.73 9.76 -0.56
C LYS A 204 -5.68 8.37 0.08
N ASN A 205 -4.49 7.78 0.16
CA ASN A 205 -4.26 6.48 0.81
C ASN A 205 -3.58 6.62 2.20
N GLU A 206 -3.43 5.50 2.90
CA GLU A 206 -2.83 5.43 4.24
C GLU A 206 -1.34 5.79 4.29
N ALA A 207 -0.66 5.86 3.14
CA ALA A 207 0.72 6.33 3.00
C ALA A 207 0.80 7.85 2.71
N ASP A 208 -0.30 8.57 2.91
CA ASP A 208 -0.47 9.99 2.60
C ASP A 208 -0.21 10.36 1.13
N LYS A 209 -0.28 9.39 0.21
CA LYS A 209 -0.19 9.64 -1.23
C LYS A 209 -1.53 10.08 -1.77
N GLU A 210 -1.49 10.98 -2.75
CA GLU A 210 -2.67 11.53 -3.39
C GLU A 210 -2.60 11.37 -4.91
N ALA A 211 -3.75 11.11 -5.53
CA ALA A 211 -3.95 11.20 -6.97
C ALA A 211 -5.32 11.79 -7.27
N GLU A 212 -5.48 12.38 -8.45
CA GLU A 212 -6.75 12.93 -8.90
C GLU A 212 -7.00 12.65 -10.38
N ARG A 213 -8.29 12.58 -10.73
CA ARG A 213 -8.77 12.49 -12.10
C ARG A 213 -9.83 13.57 -12.31
N GLU A 214 -9.74 14.29 -13.41
CA GLU A 214 -10.73 15.27 -13.86
C GLU A 214 -11.26 14.88 -15.24
N ILE A 215 -12.56 15.09 -15.44
CA ILE A 215 -13.24 15.02 -16.73
C ILE A 215 -14.07 16.29 -16.94
N GLU A 216 -14.38 16.58 -18.19
CA GLU A 216 -15.34 17.61 -18.57
C GLU A 216 -16.60 16.97 -19.15
N ILE A 217 -17.75 17.55 -18.83
CA ILE A 217 -19.07 17.11 -19.29
C ILE A 217 -19.90 18.30 -19.71
N SER A 218 -20.95 18.07 -20.48
CA SER A 218 -21.96 19.08 -20.80
C SER A 218 -23.28 18.75 -20.10
N VAL A 219 -23.78 19.65 -19.27
CA VAL A 219 -25.03 19.47 -18.50
C VAL A 219 -26.18 20.15 -19.22
N GLY A 220 -27.26 19.40 -19.49
CA GLY A 220 -28.51 19.95 -20.03
C GLY A 220 -28.45 20.41 -21.49
N GLU A 221 -27.30 20.25 -22.17
CA GLU A 221 -27.12 20.52 -23.60
C GLU A 221 -26.06 19.60 -24.22
N PRO A 222 -26.11 19.33 -25.54
CA PRO A 222 -25.12 18.49 -26.21
C PRO A 222 -23.69 19.00 -26.06
N TRP A 223 -22.72 18.09 -25.96
CA TRP A 223 -21.32 18.46 -25.99
C TRP A 223 -20.96 19.11 -27.34
N SER A 224 -20.24 20.23 -27.28
CA SER A 224 -19.67 20.90 -28.45
C SER A 224 -18.19 21.20 -28.18
N ASP A 225 -17.30 20.87 -29.11
CA ASP A 225 -15.87 21.14 -28.97
C ASP A 225 -15.55 22.64 -28.90
#